data_AF-A0A942TPY8-F1
#
_entry.id   AF-A0A942TPY8-F1
#
_cell.length_a   1.000
_cell.length_b   1.000
_cell.length_c   1.000
_cell.angle_alpha   90.00
_cell.angle_beta   90.00
_cell.angle_gamma   90.00
#
_symmetry.space_group_name_H-M   'P 1'
#
loop_
_entity.id
_entity.type
_entity.pdbx_description
1 polymer ?
#
loop_
_entity_poly.entity_id
_entity_poly.type
_entity_poly.pdbx_seq_one_letter_code
_entity_poly.pdbx_strand_id
1 'polypeptide(L)'
;METNRKIQKSDSGQALLSRTYMKMQLRPSYKYLLWILGLPVHVFVFFYYLYKRKNDSYFVILAETKKSLLGSGYKEELKRDFLNQLLRKKEFFNEKINQNEIEQKAEKWAEEKFQKTLLEKTNENLEKQGEKRLTFEAVFQTLISNPLFLMLSFIPGLPMYILIFLYSNAFLKYIFERLVMSIFVILGVAILVFTILYLSPFDPAANIIGESATKEQIANFNHLYGLDQSYFVQLWDTIKGIATFDLGKSFTGNEHVATSIANKFPITFKLTIFSLIMAIVIAIPIGIISATKPNSFFDYSFMFIALIGLSIPSFWQGLIFILNFSIKLQWLPATYNPQNWLSIIMPVVVLGTGLTASVARMTRSSMLEVINEDYIITAKSKGLNQRHVLWKHAIGNAMIPIITVIGLLFGGMLGGAAVTEKVFNISGIGSYIVDKQFIPDIPSIMGGVVYIAITISLVNVFIDILYAFFDPRIRSKMKQY
;
A
#
# COMPACT_ATOMS: atom_id res chain seq x y z
N MET A 1 23.62 19.63 -18.72
CA MET A 1 22.29 19.04 -18.44
C MET A 1 21.44 18.77 -19.69
N GLU A 2 21.89 19.11 -20.91
CA GLU A 2 21.12 18.88 -22.15
C GLU A 2 21.48 17.62 -22.95
N THR A 3 22.56 16.91 -22.61
CA THR A 3 23.00 15.72 -23.36
C THR A 3 22.24 14.44 -23.02
N ASN A 4 21.42 14.44 -21.95
CA ASN A 4 20.64 13.27 -21.51
C ASN A 4 19.19 13.21 -22.05
N ARG A 5 18.78 14.14 -22.93
CA ARG A 5 17.41 14.18 -23.47
C ARG A 5 17.22 13.51 -24.84
N LYS A 6 18.27 12.95 -25.45
CA LYS A 6 18.19 12.36 -26.81
C LYS A 6 18.29 10.83 -26.89
N ILE A 7 18.36 10.10 -25.77
CA ILE A 7 18.31 8.62 -25.75
C ILE A 7 16.92 8.17 -25.29
N GLN A 8 15.90 8.56 -26.04
CA GLN A 8 14.51 8.11 -25.83
C GLN A 8 13.93 7.64 -27.16
N LYS A 9 14.74 6.91 -27.94
CA LYS A 9 14.33 6.21 -29.15
C LYS A 9 14.51 4.71 -28.92
N SER A 10 13.39 3.99 -28.80
CA SER A 10 13.27 2.54 -28.98
C SER A 10 14.29 1.67 -28.22
N ASP A 11 14.23 1.64 -26.89
CA ASP A 11 14.83 0.52 -26.17
C ASP A 11 14.01 -0.74 -26.48
N SER A 12 14.66 -1.79 -27.00
CA SER A 12 14.04 -3.10 -27.14
C SER A 12 13.53 -3.59 -25.77
N GLY A 13 12.45 -4.38 -25.73
CA GLY A 13 11.89 -4.87 -24.46
C GLY A 13 12.92 -5.58 -23.56
N GLN A 14 13.94 -6.20 -24.16
CA GLN A 14 15.08 -6.81 -23.49
C GLN A 14 15.98 -5.80 -22.75
N ALA A 15 16.23 -4.63 -23.36
CA ALA A 15 17.02 -3.56 -22.75
C ALA A 15 16.31 -2.96 -21.52
N LEU A 16 14.98 -2.83 -21.58
CA LEU A 16 14.18 -2.37 -20.44
C LEU A 16 14.21 -3.36 -19.27
N LEU A 17 14.03 -4.66 -19.55
CA LEU A 17 14.08 -5.73 -18.54
C LEU A 17 15.45 -5.77 -17.86
N SER A 18 16.52 -5.74 -18.66
CA SER A 18 17.91 -5.73 -18.19
C SER A 18 18.19 -4.56 -17.25
N ARG A 19 17.85 -3.32 -17.65
CA ARG A 19 18.07 -2.13 -16.81
C ARG A 19 17.27 -2.18 -15.52
N THR A 20 16.01 -2.62 -15.59
CA THR A 20 15.15 -2.71 -14.41
C THR A 20 15.66 -3.74 -13.42
N TYR A 21 16.07 -4.92 -13.89
CA TYR A 21 16.69 -5.94 -13.04
C TYR A 21 17.92 -5.39 -12.30
N MET A 22 18.81 -4.70 -13.02
CA MET A 22 20.00 -4.13 -12.41
C MET A 22 19.69 -3.09 -11.34
N LYS A 23 18.73 -2.19 -11.61
CA LYS A 23 18.28 -1.21 -10.63
C LYS A 23 17.72 -1.87 -9.37
N MET A 24 16.90 -2.92 -9.53
CA MET A 24 16.31 -3.64 -8.40
C MET A 24 17.36 -4.32 -7.52
N GLN A 25 18.43 -4.85 -8.10
CA GLN A 25 19.50 -5.50 -7.34
C GLN A 25 20.31 -4.57 -6.42
N LEU A 26 20.26 -3.24 -6.65
CA LEU A 26 20.90 -2.26 -5.77
C LEU A 26 20.26 -2.23 -4.37
N ARG A 27 19.00 -2.67 -4.22
CA ARG A 27 18.34 -2.77 -2.91
C ARG A 27 18.28 -4.21 -2.42
N PRO A 28 18.76 -4.50 -1.20
CA PRO A 28 18.80 -5.87 -0.68
C PRO A 28 17.45 -6.60 -0.68
N SER A 29 16.36 -5.92 -0.31
CA SER A 29 15.02 -6.53 -0.26
C SER A 29 14.55 -7.03 -1.62
N TYR A 30 14.72 -6.24 -2.67
CA TYR A 30 14.32 -6.63 -4.03
C TYR A 30 15.27 -7.66 -4.63
N LYS A 31 16.56 -7.62 -4.27
CA LYS A 31 17.52 -8.66 -4.65
C LYS A 31 17.06 -10.05 -4.18
N TYR A 32 16.74 -10.20 -2.88
CA TYR A 32 16.26 -11.49 -2.36
C TYR A 32 14.96 -11.93 -3.02
N LEU A 33 14.02 -10.99 -3.23
CA LEU A 33 12.75 -11.29 -3.87
C LEU A 33 12.93 -11.80 -5.31
N LEU A 34 13.80 -11.16 -6.11
CA LEU A 34 14.12 -11.60 -7.47
C LEU A 34 14.77 -12.98 -7.50
N TRP A 35 15.67 -13.26 -6.54
CA TRP A 35 16.31 -14.57 -6.41
C TRP A 35 15.31 -15.68 -6.07
N ILE A 36 14.37 -15.43 -5.15
CA ILE A 36 13.33 -16.40 -4.77
C ILE A 36 12.38 -16.64 -5.95
N LEU A 37 11.85 -15.57 -6.56
CA LEU A 37 10.86 -15.67 -7.63
C LEU A 37 11.44 -16.18 -8.97
N GLY A 38 12.75 -16.08 -9.14
CA GLY A 38 13.47 -16.51 -10.33
C GLY A 38 14.43 -17.66 -10.06
N LEU A 39 14.25 -18.41 -8.97
CA LEU A 39 15.21 -19.42 -8.51
C LEU A 39 15.64 -20.39 -9.61
N PRO A 40 14.74 -20.98 -10.43
CA PRO A 40 15.15 -21.88 -11.51
C PRO A 40 16.08 -21.22 -12.54
N VAL A 41 15.79 -19.97 -12.90
CA VAL A 41 16.59 -19.20 -13.87
C VAL A 41 17.95 -18.84 -13.27
N HIS A 42 17.98 -18.37 -12.01
CA HIS A 42 19.22 -18.00 -11.33
C HIS A 42 20.14 -19.19 -11.11
N VAL A 43 19.60 -20.39 -10.84
CA VAL A 43 20.40 -21.62 -10.74
C VAL A 43 21.10 -21.92 -12.06
N PHE A 44 20.40 -21.85 -13.19
CA PHE A 44 21.03 -22.02 -14.50
C PHE A 44 22.11 -20.97 -14.76
N VAL A 45 21.80 -19.69 -14.50
CA VAL A 45 22.76 -18.60 -14.69
C VAL A 45 23.97 -18.75 -13.77
N PHE A 46 23.79 -19.29 -12.57
CA PHE A 46 24.87 -19.55 -11.63
C PHE A 46 25.83 -20.62 -12.16
N PHE A 47 25.32 -21.73 -12.68
CA PHE A 47 26.15 -22.76 -13.32
C PHE A 47 26.87 -22.22 -14.57
N TYR A 48 26.16 -21.44 -15.39
CA TYR A 48 26.77 -20.79 -16.56
C TYR A 48 27.86 -19.78 -16.16
N TYR A 49 27.63 -19.00 -15.09
CA TYR A 49 28.61 -18.10 -14.50
C TYR A 49 29.85 -18.86 -14.02
N LEU A 50 29.69 -19.97 -13.30
CA LEU A 50 30.83 -20.80 -12.85
C LEU A 50 31.62 -21.37 -14.03
N TYR A 51 30.94 -21.79 -15.10
CA TYR A 51 31.59 -22.26 -16.32
C TYR A 51 32.42 -21.16 -16.99
N LYS A 52 31.84 -19.96 -17.19
CA LYS A 52 32.54 -18.80 -17.76
C LYS A 52 33.67 -18.27 -16.87
N ARG A 53 33.51 -18.33 -15.55
CA ARG A 53 34.50 -17.87 -14.55
C ARG A 53 35.80 -18.67 -14.62
N LYS A 54 35.77 -19.95 -15.03
CA LYS A 54 37.00 -20.75 -15.21
C LYS A 54 37.96 -20.16 -16.25
N ASN A 55 37.44 -19.38 -17.21
CA ASN A 55 38.19 -18.75 -18.28
C ASN A 55 38.32 -17.22 -18.08
N ASP A 56 38.08 -16.70 -16.87
CA ASP A 56 38.11 -15.26 -16.58
C ASP A 56 39.55 -14.78 -16.34
N SER A 57 40.02 -13.86 -17.19
CA SER A 57 41.33 -13.20 -17.09
C SER A 57 41.54 -12.48 -15.75
N TYR A 58 40.46 -12.17 -15.02
CA TYR A 58 40.52 -11.57 -13.68
C TYR A 58 41.49 -12.29 -12.74
N PHE A 59 41.47 -13.62 -12.69
CA PHE A 59 42.33 -14.37 -11.75
C PHE A 59 43.80 -14.32 -12.14
N VAL A 60 44.09 -14.28 -13.44
CA VAL A 60 45.45 -14.12 -13.97
C VAL A 60 45.98 -12.74 -13.60
N ILE A 61 45.20 -11.69 -13.88
CA ILE A 61 45.57 -10.30 -13.59
C ILE A 61 45.66 -10.04 -12.09
N LEU A 62 44.78 -10.65 -11.28
CA LEU A 62 44.84 -10.55 -9.82
C LEU A 62 46.11 -11.22 -9.28
N ALA A 63 46.48 -12.40 -9.78
CA ALA A 63 47.70 -13.08 -9.38
C ALA A 63 48.95 -12.28 -9.78
N GLU A 64 48.97 -11.71 -10.98
CA GLU A 64 50.05 -10.86 -11.48
C GLU A 64 50.16 -9.55 -10.69
N THR A 65 49.05 -8.87 -10.45
CA THR A 65 48.99 -7.63 -9.66
C THR A 65 49.40 -7.89 -8.21
N LYS A 66 48.98 -9.01 -7.62
CA LYS A 66 49.41 -9.43 -6.28
C LYS A 66 50.91 -9.69 -6.24
N LYS A 67 51.46 -10.39 -7.23
CA LYS A 67 52.91 -10.66 -7.33
C LYS A 67 53.70 -9.37 -7.49
N SER A 68 53.21 -8.42 -8.30
CA SER A 68 53.82 -7.10 -8.48
C SER A 68 53.83 -6.28 -7.19
N LEU A 69 52.70 -6.19 -6.48
CA LEU A 69 52.59 -5.43 -5.23
C LEU A 69 53.39 -6.06 -4.07
N LEU A 70 53.48 -7.39 -4.01
CA LEU A 70 54.34 -8.06 -3.03
C LEU A 70 55.82 -7.89 -3.38
N GLY A 71 56.18 -7.99 -4.67
CA GLY A 71 57.55 -7.83 -5.16
C GLY A 71 58.09 -6.41 -4.99
N SER A 72 57.22 -5.40 -4.97
CA SER A 72 57.62 -4.01 -4.71
C SER A 72 57.82 -3.70 -3.21
N GLY A 73 57.56 -4.65 -2.31
CA GLY A 73 57.63 -4.43 -0.86
C GLY A 73 56.49 -3.57 -0.30
N TYR A 74 55.44 -3.30 -1.09
CA TYR A 74 54.38 -2.34 -0.73
C TYR A 74 53.63 -2.74 0.55
N LYS A 75 53.42 -4.04 0.76
CA LYS A 75 52.77 -4.56 1.98
C LYS A 75 53.61 -4.27 3.23
N GLU A 76 54.92 -4.45 3.15
CA GLU A 76 55.84 -4.19 4.26
C GLU A 76 56.00 -2.69 4.53
N GLU A 77 55.96 -1.87 3.48
CA GLU A 77 55.90 -0.42 3.59
C GLU A 77 54.63 0.03 4.34
N LEU A 78 53.45 -0.47 3.94
CA LEU A 78 52.18 -0.20 4.64
C LEU A 78 52.25 -0.62 6.11
N LYS A 79 52.79 -1.81 6.41
CA LYS A 79 52.95 -2.30 7.79
C LYS A 79 53.81 -1.35 8.61
N ARG A 80 54.94 -0.90 8.07
CA ARG A 80 55.85 0.05 8.72
C ARG A 80 55.19 1.41 8.96
N ASP A 81 54.45 1.90 7.98
CA ASP A 81 53.77 3.21 8.09
C ASP A 81 52.65 3.17 9.13
N PHE A 82 51.82 2.13 9.14
CA PHE A 82 50.78 1.95 10.15
C PHE A 82 51.38 1.73 11.55
N LEU A 83 52.50 1.02 11.66
CA LEU A 83 53.21 0.82 12.92
C LEU A 83 53.72 2.17 13.47
N ASN A 84 54.37 2.98 12.63
CA ASN A 84 54.82 4.32 13.00
C ASN A 84 53.65 5.24 13.38
N GLN A 85 52.54 5.17 12.65
CA GLN A 85 51.35 5.95 12.95
C GLN A 85 50.72 5.56 14.30
N LEU A 86 50.65 4.26 14.60
CA LEU A 86 50.14 3.76 15.88
C LEU A 86 51.06 4.12 17.05
N LEU A 87 52.38 4.04 16.87
CA LEU A 87 53.35 4.46 17.88
C LEU A 87 53.23 5.95 18.18
N ARG A 88 53.22 6.81 17.15
CA ARG A 88 53.02 8.27 17.34
C ARG A 88 51.70 8.59 18.03
N LYS A 89 50.64 7.86 17.70
CA LYS A 89 49.34 8.03 18.35
C LYS A 89 49.40 7.67 19.83
N LYS A 90 50.00 6.53 20.18
CA LYS A 90 50.13 6.08 21.58
C LYS A 90 51.00 7.02 22.41
N GLU A 91 52.10 7.52 21.82
CA GLU A 91 52.99 8.52 22.43
C GLU A 91 52.24 9.85 22.67
N PHE A 92 51.48 10.33 21.68
CA PHE A 92 50.70 11.57 21.82
C PHE A 92 49.62 11.49 22.92
N PHE A 93 48.95 10.35 23.08
CA PHE A 93 47.93 10.14 24.11
C PHE A 93 48.47 9.60 25.45
N ASN A 94 49.79 9.45 25.60
CA ASN A 94 50.46 8.96 26.80
C ASN A 94 49.95 7.58 27.29
N GLU A 95 49.56 6.71 26.36
CA GLU A 95 49.02 5.38 26.65
C GLU A 95 50.15 4.32 26.74
N LYS A 96 49.95 3.27 27.55
CA LYS A 96 50.94 2.16 27.65
C LYS A 96 51.15 1.48 26.29
N ILE A 97 52.42 1.29 25.92
CA ILE A 97 52.84 0.65 24.67
C ILE A 97 52.93 -0.87 24.89
N ASN A 98 52.02 -1.63 24.29
CA ASN A 98 52.13 -3.08 24.17
C ASN A 98 52.56 -3.43 22.73
N GLN A 99 53.82 -3.84 22.58
CA GLN A 99 54.46 -3.99 21.27
C GLN A 99 53.77 -5.06 20.40
N ASN A 100 53.40 -6.20 20.99
CA ASN A 100 52.71 -7.28 20.28
C ASN A 100 51.31 -6.86 19.80
N GLU A 101 50.57 -6.08 20.60
CA GLU A 101 49.23 -5.61 20.22
C GLU A 101 49.28 -4.59 19.06
N ILE A 102 50.28 -3.71 19.08
CA ILE A 102 50.48 -2.69 18.05
C ILE A 102 50.91 -3.34 16.73
N GLU A 103 51.84 -4.29 16.78
CA GLU A 103 52.29 -5.03 15.59
C GLU A 103 51.14 -5.81 14.94
N GLN A 104 50.30 -6.51 15.74
CA GLN A 104 49.13 -7.21 15.23
C GLN A 104 48.10 -6.26 14.60
N LYS A 105 47.85 -5.10 15.21
CA LYS A 105 46.95 -4.07 14.65
C LYS A 105 47.50 -3.46 13.36
N ALA A 106 48.79 -3.14 13.33
CA ALA A 106 49.46 -2.61 12.15
C ALA A 106 49.42 -3.61 10.99
N GLU A 107 49.66 -4.89 11.28
CA GLU A 107 49.60 -5.96 10.28
C GLU A 107 48.18 -6.17 9.74
N LYS A 108 47.17 -6.14 10.61
CA LYS A 108 45.76 -6.22 10.19
C LYS A 108 45.37 -5.06 9.28
N TRP A 109 45.73 -3.82 9.65
CA TRP A 109 45.43 -2.64 8.85
C TRP A 109 46.19 -2.61 7.53
N ALA A 110 47.46 -3.04 7.54
CA ALA A 110 48.27 -3.20 6.34
C ALA A 110 47.66 -4.23 5.40
N GLU A 111 47.19 -5.37 5.91
CA GLU A 111 46.52 -6.39 5.11
C GLU A 111 45.19 -5.88 4.53
N GLU A 112 44.34 -5.24 5.33
CA GLU A 112 43.07 -4.66 4.85
C GLU A 112 43.30 -3.62 3.75
N LYS A 113 44.28 -2.72 3.93
CA LYS A 113 44.63 -1.70 2.95
C LYS A 113 45.26 -2.32 1.69
N PHE A 114 46.15 -3.29 1.87
CA PHE A 114 46.78 -4.03 0.78
C PHE A 114 45.73 -4.75 -0.08
N GLN A 115 44.78 -5.45 0.54
CA GLN A 115 43.69 -6.13 -0.17
C GLN A 115 42.82 -5.14 -0.95
N LYS A 116 42.50 -3.99 -0.35
CA LYS A 116 41.73 -2.93 -1.04
C LYS A 116 42.48 -2.40 -2.27
N THR A 117 43.76 -2.06 -2.12
CA THR A 117 44.59 -1.55 -3.22
C THR A 117 44.86 -2.61 -4.29
N LEU A 118 45.02 -3.87 -3.89
CA LEU A 118 45.11 -5.01 -4.82
C LEU A 118 43.86 -5.08 -5.69
N LEU A 119 42.66 -4.99 -5.10
CA LEU A 119 41.40 -5.03 -5.83
C LEU A 119 41.22 -3.83 -6.77
N GLU A 120 41.51 -2.62 -6.30
CA GLU A 120 41.44 -1.38 -7.09
C GLU A 120 42.37 -1.47 -8.31
N LYS A 121 43.65 -1.82 -8.09
CA LYS A 121 44.66 -1.89 -9.15
C LYS A 121 44.44 -3.05 -10.12
N THR A 122 43.90 -4.16 -9.63
CA THR A 122 43.46 -5.28 -10.48
C THR A 122 42.35 -4.82 -11.43
N ASN A 123 41.35 -4.09 -10.91
CA ASN A 123 40.26 -3.56 -11.74
C ASN A 123 40.74 -2.51 -12.75
N GLU A 124 41.66 -1.61 -12.37
CA GLU A 124 42.28 -0.66 -13.30
C GLU A 124 43.04 -1.36 -14.43
N ASN A 125 43.79 -2.43 -14.11
CA ASN A 125 44.53 -3.20 -15.09
C ASN A 125 43.61 -3.98 -16.04
N LEU A 126 42.48 -4.48 -15.54
CA LEU A 126 41.42 -5.07 -16.36
C LEU A 126 40.83 -4.05 -17.34
N GLU A 127 40.46 -2.85 -16.87
CA GLU A 127 39.89 -1.80 -17.72
C GLU A 127 40.87 -1.35 -18.81
N LYS A 128 42.17 -1.26 -18.51
CA LYS A 128 43.21 -0.96 -19.51
C LYS A 128 43.33 -1.99 -20.62
N GLN A 129 43.02 -3.26 -20.33
CA GLN A 129 42.99 -4.34 -21.32
C GLN A 129 41.65 -4.44 -22.06
N GLY A 130 40.70 -3.53 -21.78
CA GLY A 130 39.36 -3.54 -22.37
C GLY A 130 38.43 -4.61 -21.80
N GLU A 131 38.85 -5.30 -20.73
CA GLU A 131 38.09 -6.36 -20.08
C GLU A 131 37.41 -5.84 -18.79
N LYS A 132 36.26 -6.41 -18.44
CA LYS A 132 35.55 -6.10 -17.20
C LYS A 132 35.43 -7.36 -16.37
N ARG A 133 35.56 -7.24 -15.04
CA ARG A 133 35.34 -8.34 -14.10
C ARG A 133 34.01 -9.03 -14.38
N LEU A 134 34.03 -10.34 -14.56
CA LEU A 134 32.82 -11.11 -14.75
C LEU A 134 32.05 -11.20 -13.43
N THR A 135 30.94 -10.47 -13.33
CA THR A 135 30.00 -10.58 -12.22
C THR A 135 28.82 -11.46 -12.60
N PHE A 136 28.18 -12.08 -11.60
CA PHE A 136 26.96 -12.86 -11.82
C PHE A 136 25.89 -12.00 -12.51
N GLU A 137 25.77 -10.75 -12.07
CA GLU A 137 24.85 -9.76 -12.61
C GLU A 137 25.12 -9.46 -14.08
N ALA A 138 26.39 -9.30 -14.48
CA ALA A 138 26.78 -9.07 -15.87
C ALA A 138 26.50 -10.28 -16.77
N VAL A 139 26.71 -11.51 -16.25
CA VAL A 139 26.37 -12.74 -16.97
C VAL A 139 24.86 -12.84 -17.18
N PHE A 140 24.07 -12.62 -16.13
CA PHE A 140 22.62 -12.60 -16.23
C PHE A 140 22.13 -11.55 -17.24
N GLN A 141 22.74 -10.35 -17.22
CA GLN A 141 22.43 -9.27 -18.15
C GLN A 141 22.66 -9.69 -19.61
N THR A 142 23.80 -10.31 -19.88
CA THR A 142 24.18 -10.79 -21.21
C THR A 142 23.23 -11.88 -21.70
N LEU A 143 22.82 -12.79 -20.81
CA LEU A 143 21.89 -13.87 -21.13
C LEU A 143 20.48 -13.35 -21.40
N ILE A 144 19.95 -12.42 -20.59
CA ILE A 144 18.61 -11.84 -20.82
C ILE A 144 18.50 -11.08 -22.15
N SER A 145 19.59 -10.50 -22.63
CA SER A 145 19.62 -9.85 -23.95
C SER A 145 19.57 -10.86 -25.11
N ASN A 146 19.77 -12.16 -24.86
CA ASN A 146 19.62 -13.19 -25.88
C ASN A 146 18.14 -13.63 -26.01
N PRO A 147 17.52 -13.53 -27.21
CA PRO A 147 16.13 -13.92 -27.42
C PRO A 147 15.82 -15.38 -27.06
N LEU A 148 16.73 -16.32 -27.36
CA LEU A 148 16.55 -17.75 -27.09
C LEU A 148 16.54 -18.03 -25.59
N PHE A 149 17.49 -17.43 -24.86
CA PHE A 149 17.54 -17.57 -23.41
C PHE A 149 16.27 -17.00 -22.78
N LEU A 150 15.84 -15.81 -23.20
CA LEU A 150 14.64 -15.18 -22.66
C LEU A 150 13.39 -16.03 -22.90
N MET A 151 13.23 -16.65 -24.06
CA MET A 151 12.11 -17.58 -24.30
C MET A 151 12.17 -18.81 -23.39
N LEU A 152 13.34 -19.44 -23.26
CA LEU A 152 13.53 -20.64 -22.44
C LEU A 152 13.38 -20.36 -20.94
N SER A 153 13.83 -19.18 -20.49
CA SER A 153 13.76 -18.77 -19.09
C SER A 153 12.40 -18.19 -18.71
N PHE A 154 11.56 -17.78 -19.67
CA PHE A 154 10.30 -17.07 -19.40
C PHE A 154 9.35 -17.87 -18.52
N ILE A 155 9.06 -19.12 -18.86
CA ILE A 155 8.16 -20.00 -18.11
C ILE A 155 8.69 -20.26 -16.69
N PRO A 156 9.92 -20.78 -16.51
CA PRO A 156 10.44 -21.10 -15.17
C PRO A 156 10.76 -19.84 -14.33
N GLY A 157 10.92 -18.67 -14.96
CA GLY A 157 11.14 -17.39 -14.31
C GLY A 157 9.94 -16.45 -14.32
N LEU A 158 8.74 -16.94 -14.66
CA LEU A 158 7.56 -16.11 -14.92
C LEU A 158 7.25 -15.14 -13.75
N PRO A 159 7.27 -15.56 -12.47
CA PRO A 159 7.03 -14.63 -11.35
C PRO A 159 8.09 -13.52 -11.26
N MET A 160 9.36 -13.84 -11.52
CA MET A 160 10.44 -12.85 -11.57
C MET A 160 10.23 -11.87 -12.72
N TYR A 161 9.91 -12.34 -13.94
CA TYR A 161 9.69 -11.46 -15.09
C TYR A 161 8.47 -10.55 -14.90
N ILE A 162 7.39 -11.06 -14.29
CA ILE A 162 6.23 -10.24 -13.90
C ILE A 162 6.66 -9.16 -12.91
N LEU A 163 7.45 -9.51 -11.88
CA LEU A 163 7.93 -8.53 -10.91
C LEU A 163 8.80 -7.46 -11.57
N ILE A 164 9.75 -7.86 -12.43
CA ILE A 164 10.60 -6.90 -13.17
C ILE A 164 9.72 -6.00 -14.05
N PHE A 165 8.69 -6.54 -14.71
CA PHE A 165 7.76 -5.76 -15.52
C PHE A 165 6.99 -4.74 -14.68
N LEU A 166 6.44 -5.16 -13.53
CA LEU A 166 5.73 -4.25 -12.60
C LEU A 166 6.65 -3.14 -12.10
N TYR A 167 7.92 -3.44 -11.84
CA TYR A 167 8.92 -2.48 -11.36
C TYR A 167 9.55 -1.65 -12.49
N SER A 168 9.27 -1.97 -13.75
CA SER A 168 9.81 -1.22 -14.91
C SER A 168 9.15 0.15 -15.06
N ASN A 169 7.90 0.28 -14.61
CA ASN A 169 7.14 1.53 -14.60
C ASN A 169 6.87 1.97 -13.16
N ALA A 170 7.23 3.21 -12.84
CA ALA A 170 7.05 3.79 -11.52
C ALA A 170 5.58 3.76 -11.04
N PHE A 171 4.61 3.93 -11.93
CA PHE A 171 3.18 3.86 -11.59
C PHE A 171 2.73 2.41 -11.31
N LEU A 172 3.14 1.44 -12.14
CA LEU A 172 2.81 0.03 -11.92
C LEU A 172 3.41 -0.47 -10.62
N LYS A 173 4.66 -0.09 -10.34
CA LYS A 173 5.33 -0.37 -9.07
C LYS A 173 4.52 0.17 -7.90
N TYR A 174 4.14 1.44 -7.96
CA TYR A 174 3.38 2.09 -6.89
C TYR A 174 2.06 1.35 -6.62
N ILE A 175 1.29 1.05 -7.66
CA ILE A 175 0.02 0.30 -7.55
C ILE A 175 0.27 -1.09 -6.97
N PHE A 176 1.28 -1.81 -7.47
CA PHE A 176 1.61 -3.15 -6.99
C PHE A 176 1.99 -3.13 -5.50
N GLU A 177 2.84 -2.20 -5.06
CA GLU A 177 3.22 -2.07 -3.66
C GLU A 177 2.01 -1.78 -2.77
N ARG A 178 1.06 -0.95 -3.23
CA ARG A 178 -0.19 -0.69 -2.51
C ARG A 178 -1.10 -1.92 -2.44
N LEU A 179 -1.25 -2.67 -3.53
CA LEU A 179 -2.02 -3.92 -3.55
C LEU A 179 -1.42 -4.98 -2.60
N VAL A 180 -0.09 -5.11 -2.56
CA VAL A 180 0.60 -6.00 -1.62
C VAL A 180 0.34 -5.56 -0.18
N MET A 181 0.45 -4.27 0.13
CA MET A 181 0.11 -3.74 1.47
C MET A 181 -1.36 -4.02 1.82
N SER A 182 -2.29 -3.86 0.89
CA SER A 182 -3.70 -4.18 1.08
C SER A 182 -3.93 -5.65 1.45
N ILE A 183 -3.23 -6.57 0.81
CA ILE A 183 -3.29 -8.01 1.16
C ILE A 183 -2.85 -8.22 2.62
N PHE A 184 -1.74 -7.59 3.04
CA PHE A 184 -1.29 -7.67 4.44
C PHE A 184 -2.31 -7.09 5.43
N VAL A 185 -2.98 -5.98 5.08
CA VAL A 185 -4.04 -5.40 5.91
C VAL A 185 -5.23 -6.35 6.02
N ILE A 186 -5.70 -6.92 4.91
CA ILE A 186 -6.82 -7.87 4.91
C ILE A 186 -6.50 -9.10 5.76
N LEU A 187 -5.30 -9.68 5.59
CA LEU A 187 -4.86 -10.83 6.40
C LEU A 187 -4.74 -10.46 7.88
N GLY A 188 -4.15 -9.29 8.19
CA GLY A 188 -4.02 -8.82 9.57
C GLY A 188 -5.37 -8.64 10.25
N VAL A 189 -6.34 -8.03 9.55
CA VAL A 189 -7.71 -7.86 10.05
C VAL A 189 -8.40 -9.22 10.23
N ALA A 190 -8.28 -10.12 9.25
CA ALA A 190 -8.87 -11.46 9.33
C ALA A 190 -8.33 -12.26 10.51
N ILE A 191 -7.00 -12.28 10.71
CA ILE A 191 -6.36 -12.96 11.84
C ILE A 191 -6.83 -12.35 13.17
N LEU A 192 -6.82 -11.02 13.27
CA LEU A 192 -7.22 -10.32 14.50
C LEU A 192 -8.67 -10.63 14.85
N VAL A 193 -9.58 -10.52 13.89
CA VAL A 193 -11.03 -10.72 14.11
C VAL A 193 -11.31 -12.19 14.41
N PHE A 194 -10.72 -13.11 13.65
CA PHE A 194 -10.79 -14.54 13.93
C PHE A 194 -10.32 -14.85 15.37
N THR A 195 -9.20 -14.27 15.79
CA THR A 195 -8.66 -14.48 17.15
C THR A 195 -9.61 -13.96 18.21
N ILE A 196 -10.20 -12.77 18.01
CA ILE A 196 -11.20 -12.20 18.94
C ILE A 196 -12.42 -13.12 19.04
N LEU A 197 -12.90 -13.64 17.91
CA LEU A 197 -14.05 -14.53 17.87
C LEU A 197 -13.74 -15.91 18.50
N TYR A 198 -12.56 -16.46 18.25
CA TYR A 198 -12.10 -17.72 18.82
C TYR A 198 -11.92 -17.65 20.35
N LEU A 199 -11.38 -16.53 20.86
CA LEU A 199 -11.22 -16.30 22.30
C LEU A 199 -12.50 -15.79 22.98
N SER A 200 -13.54 -15.52 22.19
CA SER A 200 -14.79 -14.99 22.72
C SER A 200 -15.48 -16.02 23.60
N PRO A 201 -16.08 -15.61 24.73
CA PRO A 201 -16.79 -16.53 25.62
C PRO A 201 -18.11 -17.07 25.01
N PHE A 202 -18.50 -16.62 23.82
CA PHE A 202 -19.71 -17.10 23.15
C PHE A 202 -19.49 -18.49 22.56
N ASP A 203 -20.26 -19.48 23.03
CA ASP A 203 -20.35 -20.80 22.37
C ASP A 203 -21.27 -20.66 21.12
N PRO A 204 -20.74 -20.78 19.89
CA PRO A 204 -21.56 -20.65 18.68
C PRO A 204 -22.69 -21.68 18.61
N ALA A 205 -22.42 -22.92 19.06
CA ALA A 205 -23.40 -23.99 19.03
C ALA A 205 -24.57 -23.70 19.99
N ALA A 206 -24.27 -23.26 21.20
CA ALA A 206 -25.30 -22.91 22.20
C ALA A 206 -26.16 -21.72 21.76
N ASN A 207 -25.56 -20.71 21.12
CA ASN A 207 -26.32 -19.55 20.62
C ASN A 207 -27.25 -19.88 19.44
N ILE A 208 -26.89 -20.88 18.63
CA ILE A 208 -27.63 -21.20 17.41
C ILE A 208 -28.68 -22.28 17.63
N ILE A 209 -28.34 -23.31 18.41
CA ILE A 209 -29.26 -24.41 18.74
C ILE A 209 -30.16 -24.03 19.94
N GLY A 210 -29.75 -23.04 20.73
CA GLY A 210 -30.47 -22.50 21.88
C GLY A 210 -29.99 -23.08 23.21
N GLU A 211 -30.31 -22.38 24.30
CA GLU A 211 -29.84 -22.71 25.67
C GLU A 211 -30.31 -24.08 26.18
N SER A 212 -31.34 -24.67 25.56
CA SER A 212 -31.86 -26.00 25.90
C SER A 212 -31.12 -27.14 25.18
N ALA A 213 -30.10 -26.85 24.37
CA ALA A 213 -29.34 -27.85 23.63
C ALA A 213 -28.64 -28.85 24.57
N THR A 214 -28.77 -30.13 24.27
CA THR A 214 -28.03 -31.18 24.99
C THR A 214 -26.54 -31.11 24.67
N LYS A 215 -25.69 -31.61 25.58
CA LYS A 215 -24.23 -31.66 25.36
C LYS A 215 -23.86 -32.44 24.09
N GLU A 216 -24.63 -33.47 23.74
CA GLU A 216 -24.42 -34.27 22.53
C GLU A 216 -24.73 -33.47 21.25
N GLN A 217 -25.81 -32.68 21.25
CA GLN A 217 -26.15 -31.80 20.12
C GLN A 217 -25.07 -30.72 19.90
N ILE A 218 -24.53 -30.15 20.98
CA ILE A 218 -23.43 -29.17 20.92
C ILE A 218 -22.15 -29.83 20.36
N ALA A 219 -21.78 -31.01 20.86
CA ALA A 219 -20.59 -31.73 20.38
C ALA A 219 -20.71 -32.09 18.89
N ASN A 220 -21.88 -32.57 18.46
CA ASN A 220 -22.13 -32.89 17.04
C ASN A 220 -22.05 -31.64 16.15
N PHE A 221 -22.59 -30.49 16.60
CA PHE A 221 -22.49 -29.24 15.87
C PHE A 221 -21.03 -28.78 15.75
N ASN A 222 -20.28 -28.81 16.85
CA ASN A 222 -18.88 -28.40 16.84
C ASN A 222 -18.05 -29.26 15.90
N HIS A 223 -18.25 -30.58 15.91
CA HIS A 223 -17.57 -31.50 15.00
C HIS A 223 -17.98 -31.28 13.53
N LEU A 224 -19.26 -31.01 13.25
CA LEU A 224 -19.76 -30.78 11.89
C LEU A 224 -19.15 -29.51 11.26
N TYR A 225 -18.98 -28.45 12.05
CA TYR A 225 -18.46 -27.17 11.60
C TYR A 225 -16.96 -26.96 11.90
N GLY A 226 -16.28 -27.98 12.44
CA GLY A 226 -14.85 -27.93 12.76
C GLY A 226 -14.48 -26.96 13.89
N LEU A 227 -15.45 -26.61 14.75
CA LEU A 227 -15.25 -25.70 15.89
C LEU A 227 -14.48 -26.37 17.04
N ASP A 228 -14.39 -27.70 17.02
CA ASP A 228 -13.61 -28.53 17.95
C ASP A 228 -12.12 -28.63 17.56
N GLN A 229 -11.73 -28.15 16.38
CA GLN A 229 -10.36 -28.21 15.90
C GLN A 229 -9.46 -27.18 16.59
N SER A 230 -8.14 -27.40 16.55
CA SER A 230 -7.18 -26.45 17.12
C SER A 230 -7.22 -25.09 16.41
N TYR A 231 -6.90 -24.03 17.15
CA TYR A 231 -6.81 -22.65 16.66
C TYR A 231 -6.11 -22.52 15.29
N PHE A 232 -4.96 -23.16 15.10
CA PHE A 232 -4.17 -23.02 13.87
C PHE A 232 -4.86 -23.64 12.64
N VAL A 233 -5.62 -24.71 12.83
CA VAL A 233 -6.35 -25.37 11.73
C VAL A 233 -7.53 -24.50 11.31
N GLN A 234 -8.34 -24.05 12.27
CA GLN A 234 -9.47 -23.16 12.01
C GLN A 234 -9.01 -21.83 11.36
N LEU A 235 -7.89 -21.26 11.81
CA LEU A 235 -7.32 -20.05 11.22
C LEU A 235 -6.84 -20.31 9.79
N TRP A 236 -6.18 -21.44 9.53
CA TRP A 236 -5.73 -21.79 8.19
C TRP A 236 -6.89 -21.97 7.23
N ASP A 237 -7.95 -22.67 7.65
CA ASP A 237 -9.17 -22.85 6.85
C ASP A 237 -9.87 -21.52 6.59
N THR A 238 -9.87 -20.63 7.58
CA THR A 238 -10.37 -19.26 7.42
C THR A 238 -9.59 -18.48 6.37
N ILE A 239 -8.25 -18.47 6.44
CA ILE A 239 -7.39 -17.78 5.48
C ILE A 239 -7.55 -18.38 4.08
N LYS A 240 -7.63 -19.71 3.98
CA LYS A 240 -7.86 -20.44 2.72
C LYS A 240 -9.23 -20.09 2.11
N GLY A 241 -10.27 -19.99 2.94
CA GLY A 241 -11.60 -19.55 2.52
C GLY A 241 -11.57 -18.14 1.93
N ILE A 242 -10.91 -17.19 2.61
CA ILE A 242 -10.71 -15.83 2.11
C ILE A 242 -9.98 -15.83 0.76
N ALA A 243 -8.89 -16.60 0.64
CA ALA A 243 -8.09 -16.67 -0.59
C ALA A 243 -8.86 -17.31 -1.78
N THR A 244 -9.83 -18.18 -1.50
CA THR A 244 -10.67 -18.84 -2.50
C THR A 244 -12.02 -18.16 -2.72
N PHE A 245 -12.28 -17.06 -2.01
CA PHE A 245 -13.59 -16.38 -1.94
C PHE A 245 -14.75 -17.29 -1.45
N ASP A 246 -14.43 -18.37 -0.75
CA ASP A 246 -15.40 -19.21 -0.05
C ASP A 246 -15.41 -18.83 1.44
N LEU A 247 -16.37 -17.98 1.81
CA LEU A 247 -16.54 -17.50 3.19
C LEU A 247 -17.41 -18.44 4.03
N GLY A 248 -17.70 -19.65 3.53
CA GLY A 248 -18.53 -20.63 4.20
C GLY A 248 -20.02 -20.31 4.15
N LYS A 249 -20.77 -21.04 4.98
CA LYS A 249 -22.22 -20.94 5.10
C LYS A 249 -22.60 -20.37 6.46
N SER A 250 -23.65 -19.55 6.47
CA SER A 250 -24.29 -19.09 7.69
C SER A 250 -24.79 -20.29 8.50
N PHE A 251 -24.55 -20.27 9.81
CA PHE A 251 -25.08 -21.30 10.70
C PHE A 251 -26.59 -21.20 10.93
N THR A 252 -27.19 -20.01 10.78
CA THR A 252 -28.59 -19.73 11.14
C THR A 252 -29.57 -19.78 9.97
N GLY A 253 -29.09 -19.71 8.73
CA GLY A 253 -29.96 -19.79 7.54
C GLY A 253 -29.40 -20.61 6.38
N ASN A 254 -28.23 -21.25 6.57
CA ASN A 254 -27.57 -22.10 5.56
C ASN A 254 -27.27 -21.38 4.23
N GLU A 255 -27.35 -20.04 4.22
CA GLU A 255 -26.97 -19.25 3.04
C GLU A 255 -25.46 -19.16 2.88
N HIS A 256 -25.01 -19.12 1.62
CA HIS A 256 -23.61 -18.85 1.30
C HIS A 256 -23.27 -17.38 1.56
N VAL A 257 -22.34 -17.14 2.49
CA VAL A 257 -22.01 -15.79 2.96
C VAL A 257 -21.52 -14.89 1.83
N ALA A 258 -20.64 -15.41 0.96
CA ALA A 258 -20.13 -14.68 -0.19
C ALA A 258 -21.24 -14.23 -1.16
N THR A 259 -22.22 -15.08 -1.44
CA THR A 259 -23.36 -14.77 -2.30
C THR A 259 -24.28 -13.73 -1.65
N SER A 260 -24.54 -13.87 -0.35
CA SER A 260 -25.33 -12.89 0.42
C SER A 260 -24.71 -11.50 0.39
N ILE A 261 -23.38 -11.41 0.55
CA ILE A 261 -22.63 -10.16 0.42
C ILE A 261 -22.74 -9.63 -1.02
N ALA A 262 -22.46 -10.45 -2.03
CA ALA A 262 -22.51 -10.03 -3.43
C ALA A 262 -23.87 -9.46 -3.84
N ASN A 263 -24.98 -10.03 -3.34
CA ASN A 263 -26.34 -9.55 -3.65
C ASN A 263 -26.68 -8.22 -2.96
N LYS A 264 -26.10 -7.94 -1.80
CA LYS A 264 -26.37 -6.73 -1.01
C LYS A 264 -25.45 -5.57 -1.38
N PHE A 265 -24.25 -5.87 -1.88
CA PHE A 265 -23.25 -4.87 -2.28
C PHE A 265 -23.81 -3.79 -3.22
N PRO A 266 -24.54 -4.09 -4.31
CA PRO A 266 -25.05 -3.06 -5.22
C PRO A 266 -25.99 -2.06 -4.55
N ILE A 267 -26.72 -2.46 -3.50
CA ILE A 267 -27.66 -1.60 -2.78
C ILE A 267 -26.87 -0.58 -1.94
N THR A 268 -25.93 -1.06 -1.13
CA THR A 268 -25.04 -0.20 -0.34
C THR A 268 -24.19 0.71 -1.24
N PHE A 269 -23.71 0.18 -2.38
CA PHE A 269 -22.96 0.96 -3.37
C PHE A 269 -23.80 2.10 -3.97
N LYS A 270 -25.03 1.84 -4.41
CA LYS A 270 -25.94 2.88 -4.93
C LYS A 270 -26.17 3.96 -3.88
N LEU A 271 -26.57 3.57 -2.67
CA LEU A 271 -26.81 4.51 -1.57
C LEU A 271 -25.58 5.39 -1.33
N THR A 272 -24.41 4.78 -1.23
CA THR A 272 -23.15 5.47 -0.97
C THR A 272 -22.79 6.45 -2.09
N ILE A 273 -22.91 6.05 -3.35
CA ILE A 273 -22.59 6.92 -4.49
C ILE A 273 -23.52 8.13 -4.57
N PHE A 274 -24.83 7.95 -4.39
CA PHE A 274 -25.77 9.08 -4.41
C PHE A 274 -25.53 10.05 -3.25
N SER A 275 -25.27 9.54 -2.04
CA SER A 275 -24.88 10.37 -0.90
C SER A 275 -23.57 11.11 -1.14
N LEU A 276 -22.58 10.45 -1.76
CA LEU A 276 -21.31 11.06 -2.09
C LEU A 276 -21.46 12.17 -3.13
N ILE A 277 -22.21 11.94 -4.21
CA ILE A 277 -22.46 12.94 -5.25
C ILE A 277 -23.15 14.16 -4.63
N MET A 278 -24.22 13.95 -3.85
CA MET A 278 -24.91 15.03 -3.15
C MET A 278 -23.93 15.82 -2.27
N ALA A 279 -23.11 15.12 -1.49
CA ALA A 279 -22.16 15.78 -0.60
C ALA A 279 -21.10 16.57 -1.36
N ILE A 280 -20.50 16.04 -2.43
CA ILE A 280 -19.50 16.75 -3.24
C ILE A 280 -20.10 18.01 -3.86
N VAL A 281 -21.30 17.89 -4.46
CA VAL A 281 -21.99 18.98 -5.14
C VAL A 281 -22.32 20.13 -4.19
N ILE A 282 -22.61 19.84 -2.92
CA ILE A 282 -22.96 20.85 -1.92
C ILE A 282 -21.71 21.35 -1.17
N ALA A 283 -20.88 20.43 -0.69
CA ALA A 283 -19.78 20.72 0.23
C ALA A 283 -18.64 21.49 -0.42
N ILE A 284 -18.26 21.15 -1.66
CA ILE A 284 -17.13 21.81 -2.32
C ILE A 284 -17.44 23.29 -2.59
N PRO A 285 -18.59 23.66 -3.22
CA PRO A 285 -18.94 25.07 -3.40
C PRO A 285 -19.05 25.82 -2.07
N ILE A 286 -19.71 25.24 -1.07
CA ILE A 286 -19.83 25.85 0.26
C ILE A 286 -18.45 26.13 0.86
N GLY A 287 -17.56 25.13 0.88
CA GLY A 287 -16.23 25.28 1.44
C GLY A 287 -15.38 26.32 0.71
N ILE A 288 -15.44 26.36 -0.63
CA ILE A 288 -14.74 27.36 -1.45
C ILE A 288 -15.30 28.77 -1.18
N ILE A 289 -16.62 28.94 -1.12
CA ILE A 289 -17.25 30.25 -0.86
C ILE A 289 -16.85 30.75 0.55
N SER A 290 -16.95 29.88 1.56
CA SER A 290 -16.53 30.18 2.93
C SER A 290 -15.06 30.55 3.03
N ALA A 291 -14.17 29.87 2.30
CA ALA A 291 -12.73 30.13 2.32
C ALA A 291 -12.32 31.39 1.55
N THR A 292 -13.03 31.74 0.47
CA THR A 292 -12.70 32.94 -0.32
C THR A 292 -13.21 34.23 0.33
N LYS A 293 -14.17 34.12 1.25
CA LYS A 293 -14.71 35.24 2.05
C LYS A 293 -14.71 34.87 3.55
N PRO A 294 -13.53 34.69 4.17
CA PRO A 294 -13.44 34.32 5.57
C PRO A 294 -14.12 35.36 6.46
N ASN A 295 -14.76 34.90 7.54
CA ASN A 295 -15.48 35.74 8.51
C ASN A 295 -16.65 36.55 7.92
N SER A 296 -17.12 36.19 6.73
CA SER A 296 -18.34 36.77 6.15
C SER A 296 -19.60 36.10 6.70
N PHE A 297 -20.76 36.71 6.50
CA PHE A 297 -22.05 36.11 6.83
C PHE A 297 -22.21 34.72 6.19
N PHE A 298 -21.83 34.54 4.92
CA PHE A 298 -21.88 33.25 4.24
C PHE A 298 -20.99 32.20 4.90
N ASP A 299 -19.78 32.61 5.33
CA ASP A 299 -18.87 31.71 6.05
C ASP A 299 -19.50 31.21 7.35
N TYR A 300 -19.95 32.14 8.22
CA TYR A 300 -20.59 31.80 9.48
C TYR A 300 -21.85 30.95 9.29
N SER A 301 -22.75 31.33 8.38
CA SER A 301 -24.00 30.59 8.14
C SER A 301 -23.75 29.18 7.64
N PHE A 302 -22.89 29.02 6.63
CA PHE A 302 -22.61 27.69 6.10
C PHE A 302 -21.87 26.80 7.09
N MET A 303 -20.90 27.34 7.83
CA MET A 303 -20.17 26.56 8.84
C MET A 303 -21.06 26.20 10.03
N PHE A 304 -21.97 27.08 10.42
CA PHE A 304 -22.98 26.78 11.45
C PHE A 304 -23.91 25.65 11.01
N ILE A 305 -24.44 25.70 9.78
CA ILE A 305 -25.28 24.62 9.22
C ILE A 305 -24.49 23.30 9.13
N ALA A 306 -23.24 23.35 8.67
CA ALA A 306 -22.37 22.17 8.62
C ALA A 306 -22.11 21.60 10.02
N LEU A 307 -21.92 22.44 11.04
CA LEU A 307 -21.75 21.99 12.43
C LEU A 307 -23.01 21.31 12.97
N ILE A 308 -24.20 21.83 12.66
CA ILE A 308 -25.48 21.18 13.00
C ILE A 308 -25.55 19.80 12.33
N GLY A 309 -25.28 19.73 11.03
CA GLY A 309 -25.32 18.46 10.28
C GLY A 309 -24.35 17.40 10.82
N LEU A 310 -23.20 17.81 11.37
CA LEU A 310 -22.25 16.89 11.99
C LEU A 310 -22.65 16.49 13.42
N SER A 311 -23.38 17.35 14.13
CA SER A 311 -23.77 17.13 15.53
C SER A 311 -25.03 16.27 15.67
N ILE A 312 -25.84 16.18 14.62
CA ILE A 312 -27.07 15.38 14.62
C ILE A 312 -26.73 13.89 14.39
N PRO A 313 -27.15 12.98 15.28
CA PRO A 313 -27.03 11.54 15.03
C PRO A 313 -27.85 11.10 13.81
N SER A 314 -27.25 10.29 12.94
CA SER A 314 -27.88 9.87 11.67
C SER A 314 -29.18 9.09 11.86
N PHE A 315 -29.27 8.22 12.88
CA PHE A 315 -30.51 7.49 13.17
C PHE A 315 -31.65 8.45 13.54
N TRP A 316 -31.35 9.44 14.38
CA TRP A 316 -32.33 10.43 14.83
C TRP A 316 -32.80 11.28 13.65
N GLN A 317 -31.85 11.73 12.80
CA GLN A 317 -32.19 12.45 11.57
C GLN A 317 -33.12 11.63 10.68
N GLY A 318 -32.82 10.34 10.49
CA GLY A 318 -33.66 9.44 9.70
C GLY A 318 -35.06 9.27 10.27
N LEU A 319 -35.20 9.05 11.58
CA LEU A 319 -36.51 8.94 12.24
C LEU A 319 -37.33 10.24 12.12
N ILE A 320 -36.69 11.40 12.29
CA ILE A 320 -37.35 12.70 12.12
C ILE A 320 -37.79 12.91 10.67
N PHE A 321 -37.00 12.46 9.69
CA PHE A 321 -37.37 12.53 8.29
C PHE A 321 -38.56 11.63 7.96
N ILE A 322 -38.57 10.39 8.45
CA ILE A 322 -39.72 9.49 8.30
C ILE A 322 -40.97 10.13 8.89
N LEU A 323 -40.90 10.66 10.12
CA LEU A 323 -42.04 11.29 10.79
C LEU A 323 -42.60 12.48 10.01
N ASN A 324 -41.75 13.37 9.51
CA ASN A 324 -42.23 14.57 8.83
C ASN A 324 -42.56 14.33 7.37
N PHE A 325 -41.65 13.73 6.59
CA PHE A 325 -41.82 13.60 5.13
C PHE A 325 -42.63 12.38 4.71
N SER A 326 -42.69 11.33 5.54
CA SER A 326 -43.48 10.14 5.23
C SER A 326 -44.83 10.13 5.94
N ILE A 327 -44.86 10.34 7.25
CA ILE A 327 -46.10 10.20 8.02
C ILE A 327 -46.95 11.46 7.94
N LYS A 328 -46.40 12.64 8.26
CA LYS A 328 -47.17 13.89 8.28
C LYS A 328 -47.45 14.44 6.88
N LEU A 329 -46.42 14.57 6.05
CA LEU A 329 -46.52 15.19 4.72
C LEU A 329 -46.83 14.19 3.60
N GLN A 330 -46.54 12.90 3.79
CA GLN A 330 -46.73 11.85 2.79
C GLN A 330 -46.04 12.11 1.44
N TRP A 331 -44.95 12.88 1.44
CA TRP A 331 -44.16 13.20 0.24
C TRP A 331 -43.26 12.04 -0.19
N LEU A 332 -42.70 11.32 0.78
CA LEU A 332 -41.67 10.31 0.56
C LEU A 332 -42.02 9.00 1.30
N PRO A 333 -41.70 7.83 0.75
CA PRO A 333 -41.98 6.56 1.43
C PRO A 333 -40.99 6.31 2.57
N ALA A 334 -41.47 5.76 3.69
CA ALA A 334 -40.66 5.51 4.89
C ALA A 334 -39.62 4.39 4.69
N THR A 335 -39.93 3.44 3.82
CA THR A 335 -39.12 2.24 3.58
C THR A 335 -38.53 2.27 2.18
N TYR A 336 -37.30 1.79 2.07
CA TYR A 336 -36.64 1.62 0.79
C TYR A 336 -37.35 0.60 -0.11
N ASN A 337 -37.51 0.96 -1.39
CA ASN A 337 -38.07 0.13 -2.43
C ASN A 337 -37.24 0.31 -3.71
N PRO A 338 -36.57 -0.75 -4.21
CA PRO A 338 -35.73 -0.67 -5.41
C PRO A 338 -36.44 -0.16 -6.67
N GLN A 339 -37.75 -0.37 -6.78
CA GLN A 339 -38.57 0.06 -7.91
C GLN A 339 -39.03 1.53 -7.79
N ASN A 340 -38.93 2.13 -6.61
CA ASN A 340 -39.33 3.50 -6.36
C ASN A 340 -38.12 4.38 -5.97
N TRP A 341 -37.66 5.20 -6.91
CA TRP A 341 -36.51 6.09 -6.70
C TRP A 341 -36.73 7.12 -5.58
N LEU A 342 -37.97 7.52 -5.28
CA LEU A 342 -38.26 8.45 -4.17
C LEU A 342 -37.84 7.87 -2.81
N SER A 343 -37.82 6.54 -2.70
CA SER A 343 -37.46 5.86 -1.46
C SER A 343 -35.98 5.97 -1.09
N ILE A 344 -35.12 6.36 -2.04
CA ILE A 344 -33.70 6.54 -1.78
C ILE A 344 -33.36 7.93 -1.25
N ILE A 345 -34.25 8.92 -1.44
CA ILE A 345 -33.96 10.33 -1.15
C ILE A 345 -33.64 10.55 0.33
N MET A 346 -34.53 10.11 1.23
CA MET A 346 -34.30 10.28 2.67
C MET A 346 -33.03 9.58 3.15
N PRO A 347 -32.78 8.29 2.83
CA PRO A 347 -31.51 7.62 3.13
C PRO A 347 -30.29 8.40 2.61
N VAL A 348 -30.35 8.88 1.36
CA VAL A 348 -29.25 9.60 0.71
C VAL A 348 -28.92 10.90 1.45
N VAL A 349 -29.95 11.66 1.81
CA VAL A 349 -29.77 12.93 2.53
C VAL A 349 -29.25 12.68 3.94
N VAL A 350 -29.79 11.70 4.67
CA VAL A 350 -29.32 11.35 6.02
C VAL A 350 -27.85 10.96 6.00
N LEU A 351 -27.48 10.02 5.13
CA LEU A 351 -26.10 9.54 5.05
C LEU A 351 -25.15 10.63 4.49
N GLY A 352 -25.62 11.42 3.53
CA GLY A 352 -24.83 12.47 2.90
C GLY A 352 -24.70 13.75 3.74
N THR A 353 -25.55 13.98 4.75
CA THR A 353 -25.49 15.19 5.60
C THR A 353 -24.16 15.26 6.36
N GLY A 354 -23.78 14.18 7.05
CA GLY A 354 -22.50 14.11 7.78
C GLY A 354 -21.28 14.21 6.88
N LEU A 355 -21.37 13.58 5.69
CA LEU A 355 -20.33 13.68 4.65
C LEU A 355 -20.18 15.12 4.14
N THR A 356 -21.30 15.79 3.83
CA THR A 356 -21.32 17.18 3.37
C THR A 356 -20.65 18.10 4.37
N ALA A 357 -21.01 17.98 5.65
CA ALA A 357 -20.43 18.78 6.73
C ALA A 357 -18.92 18.60 6.85
N SER A 358 -18.45 17.34 6.81
CA SER A 358 -17.04 17.00 6.96
C SER A 358 -16.21 17.50 5.76
N VAL A 359 -16.71 17.26 4.55
CA VAL A 359 -16.05 17.69 3.30
C VAL A 359 -16.06 19.22 3.17
N ALA A 360 -17.13 19.90 3.57
CA ALA A 360 -17.23 21.36 3.49
C ALA A 360 -16.21 22.03 4.43
N ARG A 361 -16.06 21.49 5.64
CA ARG A 361 -15.07 21.96 6.62
C ARG A 361 -13.64 21.73 6.13
N MET A 362 -13.33 20.54 5.62
CA MET A 362 -12.01 20.25 5.05
C MET A 362 -11.73 21.16 3.85
N THR A 363 -12.70 21.29 2.94
CA THR A 363 -12.60 22.19 1.78
C THR A 363 -12.32 23.62 2.22
N ARG A 364 -13.04 24.12 3.23
CA ARG A 364 -12.79 25.45 3.79
C ARG A 364 -11.38 25.59 4.34
N SER A 365 -10.93 24.65 5.20
CA SER A 365 -9.59 24.70 5.82
C SER A 365 -8.49 24.69 4.77
N SER A 366 -8.53 23.72 3.86
CA SER A 366 -7.50 23.56 2.84
C SER A 366 -7.47 24.71 1.84
N MET A 367 -8.63 25.26 1.47
CA MET A 367 -8.68 26.45 0.62
C MET A 367 -8.14 27.69 1.34
N LEU A 368 -8.44 27.87 2.63
CA LEU A 368 -7.92 28.99 3.42
C LEU A 368 -6.40 28.93 3.58
N GLU A 369 -5.85 27.75 3.89
CA GLU A 369 -4.39 27.54 3.95
C GLU A 369 -3.74 27.91 2.61
N VAL A 370 -4.26 27.34 1.52
CA VAL A 370 -3.68 27.51 0.18
C VAL A 370 -3.77 28.97 -0.32
N ILE A 371 -4.86 29.69 -0.07
CA ILE A 371 -5.03 31.08 -0.53
C ILE A 371 -3.99 32.03 0.10
N ASN A 372 -3.44 31.67 1.27
CA ASN A 372 -2.45 32.46 2.01
C ASN A 372 -1.00 32.08 1.67
N GLU A 373 -0.77 31.18 0.71
CA GLU A 373 0.58 30.78 0.28
C GLU A 373 1.27 31.84 -0.62
N ASP A 374 2.60 31.93 -0.53
CA ASP A 374 3.43 32.94 -1.23
C ASP A 374 3.27 32.90 -2.76
N TYR A 375 3.11 31.70 -3.34
CA TYR A 375 2.92 31.55 -4.78
C TYR A 375 1.57 32.09 -5.26
N ILE A 376 0.55 32.12 -4.39
CA ILE A 376 -0.75 32.73 -4.67
C ILE A 376 -0.62 34.25 -4.66
N ILE A 377 0.09 34.81 -3.67
CA ILE A 377 0.37 36.25 -3.60
C ILE A 377 1.15 36.67 -4.85
N THR A 378 2.20 35.93 -5.22
CA THR A 378 2.99 36.17 -6.43
C THR A 378 2.13 36.12 -7.70
N ALA A 379 1.20 35.16 -7.80
CA ALA A 379 0.28 35.06 -8.93
C ALA A 379 -0.65 36.29 -9.03
N LYS A 380 -1.14 36.81 -7.90
CA LYS A 380 -1.93 38.04 -7.83
C LYS A 380 -1.09 39.27 -8.21
N SER A 381 0.14 39.38 -7.71
CA SER A 381 1.07 40.48 -8.04
C SER A 381 1.45 40.54 -9.51
N LYS A 382 1.39 39.40 -10.22
CA LYS A 382 1.55 39.33 -11.68
C LYS A 382 0.33 39.80 -12.48
N GLY A 383 -0.73 40.27 -11.81
CA GLY A 383 -1.95 40.79 -12.46
C GLY A 383 -2.96 39.72 -12.89
N LEU A 384 -2.80 38.46 -12.46
CA LEU A 384 -3.78 37.41 -12.76
C LEU A 384 -5.10 37.68 -12.03
N ASN A 385 -6.24 37.50 -12.73
CA ASN A 385 -7.55 37.70 -12.11
C ASN A 385 -7.82 36.67 -11.00
N GLN A 386 -8.64 37.03 -10.01
CA GLN A 386 -8.94 36.20 -8.84
C GLN A 386 -9.51 34.81 -9.17
N ARG A 387 -10.39 34.68 -10.18
CA ARG A 387 -10.93 33.39 -10.64
C ARG A 387 -9.84 32.52 -11.26
N HIS A 388 -8.95 33.09 -12.07
CA HIS A 388 -7.81 32.35 -12.64
C HIS A 388 -6.87 31.86 -11.54
N VAL A 389 -6.55 32.71 -10.57
CA VAL A 389 -5.73 32.33 -9.41
C VAL A 389 -6.40 31.20 -8.61
N LEU A 390 -7.70 31.32 -8.35
CA LEU A 390 -8.47 30.32 -7.60
C LEU A 390 -8.49 28.96 -8.30
N TRP A 391 -8.97 28.90 -9.54
CA TRP A 391 -9.15 27.65 -10.26
C TRP A 391 -7.84 26.98 -10.67
N LYS A 392 -6.84 27.76 -11.07
CA LYS A 392 -5.58 27.21 -11.59
C LYS A 392 -4.55 26.93 -10.50
N HIS A 393 -4.47 27.78 -9.48
CA HIS A 393 -3.39 27.73 -8.50
C HIS A 393 -3.85 27.30 -7.10
N ALA A 394 -5.06 27.64 -6.67
CA ALA A 394 -5.53 27.30 -5.33
C ALA A 394 -6.23 25.93 -5.25
N ILE A 395 -7.29 25.72 -6.05
CA ILE A 395 -8.14 24.52 -5.96
C ILE A 395 -7.32 23.25 -6.15
N GLY A 396 -6.45 23.18 -7.16
CA GLY A 396 -5.65 21.98 -7.43
C GLY A 396 -4.81 21.50 -6.23
N ASN A 397 -4.24 22.43 -5.44
CA ASN A 397 -3.45 22.09 -4.26
C ASN A 397 -4.34 21.80 -3.04
N ALA A 398 -5.45 22.52 -2.89
CA ALA A 398 -6.41 22.27 -1.81
C ALA A 398 -7.14 20.93 -1.96
N MET A 399 -7.27 20.40 -3.19
CA MET A 399 -7.94 19.13 -3.45
C MET A 399 -7.23 17.92 -2.84
N ILE A 400 -5.93 18.00 -2.54
CA ILE A 400 -5.16 16.86 -2.00
C ILE A 400 -5.78 16.33 -0.69
N PRO A 401 -5.91 17.12 0.39
CA PRO A 401 -6.57 16.69 1.63
C PRO A 401 -8.09 16.47 1.47
N ILE A 402 -8.74 17.18 0.55
CA ILE A 402 -10.19 17.02 0.29
C ILE A 402 -10.48 15.62 -0.26
N ILE A 403 -9.69 15.16 -1.23
CA ILE A 403 -9.78 13.80 -1.80
C ILE A 403 -9.55 12.75 -0.70
N THR A 404 -8.61 12.99 0.22
CA THR A 404 -8.37 12.11 1.37
C THR A 404 -9.62 11.90 2.21
N VAL A 405 -10.26 13.00 2.62
CA VAL A 405 -11.44 12.95 3.48
C VAL A 405 -12.62 12.32 2.76
N ILE A 406 -12.85 12.71 1.50
CA ILE A 406 -13.89 12.11 0.65
C ILE A 406 -13.69 10.60 0.57
N GLY A 407 -12.47 10.17 0.25
CA GLY A 407 -12.15 8.77 0.06
C GLY A 407 -12.28 7.93 1.33
N LEU A 408 -11.80 8.44 2.47
CA LEU A 408 -11.92 7.76 3.76
C LEU A 408 -13.39 7.57 4.17
N LEU A 409 -14.20 8.62 4.03
CA LEU A 409 -15.63 8.55 4.35
C LEU A 409 -16.40 7.67 3.37
N PHE A 410 -16.06 7.73 2.08
CA PHE A 410 -16.61 6.82 1.07
C PHE A 410 -16.31 5.35 1.38
N GLY A 411 -15.07 5.04 1.77
CA GLY A 411 -14.67 3.69 2.18
C GLY A 411 -15.44 3.21 3.41
N GLY A 412 -15.63 4.07 4.40
CA GLY A 412 -16.46 3.77 5.57
C GLY A 412 -17.93 3.49 5.20
N MET A 413 -18.52 4.30 4.32
CA MET A 413 -19.90 4.11 3.86
C MET A 413 -20.08 2.82 3.05
N LEU A 414 -19.13 2.49 2.18
CA LEU A 414 -19.14 1.23 1.44
C LEU A 414 -18.94 0.01 2.36
N GLY A 415 -18.18 0.16 3.45
CA GLY A 415 -18.07 -0.86 4.50
C GLY A 415 -19.43 -1.18 5.15
N GLY A 416 -20.38 -0.25 5.11
CA GLY A 416 -21.77 -0.47 5.46
C GLY A 416 -22.37 0.74 6.16
N ALA A 417 -23.46 1.27 5.63
CA ALA A 417 -24.21 2.37 6.25
C ALA A 417 -25.23 1.83 7.27
N ALA A 418 -24.78 0.95 8.17
CA ALA A 418 -25.63 0.04 8.94
C ALA A 418 -26.80 0.74 9.64
N VAL A 419 -26.54 1.88 10.27
CA VAL A 419 -27.56 2.67 10.96
C VAL A 419 -28.63 3.18 10.00
N THR A 420 -28.23 3.82 8.90
CA THR A 420 -29.16 4.32 7.88
C THR A 420 -29.91 3.17 7.21
N GLU A 421 -29.21 2.07 6.90
CA GLU A 421 -29.82 0.89 6.31
C GLU A 421 -30.88 0.27 7.23
N LYS A 422 -30.63 0.23 8.55
CA LYS A 422 -31.63 -0.25 9.51
C LYS A 422 -32.84 0.65 9.63
N VAL A 423 -32.63 1.97 9.74
CA VAL A 423 -33.73 2.94 9.91
C VAL A 423 -34.70 2.92 8.72
N PHE A 424 -34.18 2.77 7.50
CA PHE A 424 -35.00 2.79 6.28
C PHE A 424 -35.32 1.38 5.74
N ASN A 425 -35.04 0.33 6.52
CA ASN A 425 -35.23 -1.08 6.15
C ASN A 425 -34.63 -1.44 4.77
N ILE A 426 -33.37 -1.03 4.57
CA ILE A 426 -32.55 -1.32 3.40
C ILE A 426 -31.83 -2.64 3.63
N SER A 427 -31.97 -3.57 2.69
CA SER A 427 -31.27 -4.86 2.69
C SER A 427 -29.83 -4.71 2.17
N GLY A 428 -29.03 -3.86 2.81
CA GLY A 428 -27.63 -3.61 2.49
C GLY A 428 -26.65 -4.46 3.31
N ILE A 429 -25.36 -4.21 3.10
CA ILE A 429 -24.28 -4.93 3.80
C ILE A 429 -24.22 -4.56 5.27
N GLY A 430 -24.36 -3.27 5.61
CA GLY A 430 -24.27 -2.81 6.99
C GLY A 430 -25.39 -3.41 7.83
N SER A 431 -26.62 -3.45 7.31
CA SER A 431 -27.74 -4.06 8.02
C SER A 431 -27.58 -5.57 8.18
N TYR A 432 -27.01 -6.27 7.18
CA TYR A 432 -26.69 -7.70 7.25
C TYR A 432 -25.66 -8.03 8.32
N ILE A 433 -24.56 -7.28 8.39
CA ILE A 433 -23.51 -7.49 9.40
C ILE A 433 -24.07 -7.25 10.81
N VAL A 434 -24.87 -6.19 10.99
CA VAL A 434 -25.52 -5.91 12.28
C VAL A 434 -26.49 -7.00 12.69
N ASP A 435 -27.30 -7.55 11.78
CA ASP A 435 -28.21 -8.65 12.11
C ASP A 435 -27.47 -9.90 12.60
N LYS A 436 -26.41 -10.26 11.88
CA LYS A 436 -25.60 -11.45 12.17
C LYS A 436 -24.70 -11.29 13.40
N GLN A 437 -24.54 -10.06 13.90
CA GLN A 437 -23.86 -9.78 15.16
C GLN A 437 -24.74 -10.10 16.38
N PHE A 438 -26.05 -9.83 16.29
CA PHE A 438 -26.98 -10.08 17.40
C PHE A 438 -27.35 -11.56 17.56
N ILE A 439 -27.23 -12.34 16.49
CA ILE A 439 -27.29 -13.80 16.52
C ILE A 439 -25.92 -14.30 16.04
N PRO A 440 -24.94 -14.49 16.95
CA PRO A 440 -23.52 -14.62 16.60
C PRO A 440 -23.23 -15.75 15.62
N ASP A 441 -23.28 -15.44 14.34
CA ASP A 441 -23.03 -16.35 13.24
C ASP A 441 -21.62 -16.07 12.70
N ILE A 442 -20.65 -16.83 13.22
CA ILE A 442 -19.23 -16.58 13.04
C ILE A 442 -18.84 -16.46 11.55
N PRO A 443 -19.23 -17.37 10.63
CA PRO A 443 -18.96 -17.23 9.20
C PRO A 443 -19.49 -15.91 8.61
N SER A 444 -20.70 -15.49 8.99
CA SER A 444 -21.30 -14.25 8.49
C SER A 444 -20.59 -13.00 8.99
N ILE A 445 -20.20 -12.97 10.27
CA ILE A 445 -19.43 -11.87 10.86
C ILE A 445 -18.04 -11.80 10.22
N MET A 446 -17.34 -12.93 10.12
CA MET A 446 -16.02 -13.00 9.46
C MET A 446 -16.09 -12.53 8.01
N GLY A 447 -17.08 -13.03 7.24
CA GLY A 447 -17.27 -12.60 5.86
C GLY A 447 -17.57 -11.11 5.74
N GLY A 448 -18.39 -10.57 6.64
CA GLY A 448 -18.69 -9.14 6.72
C GLY A 448 -17.44 -8.28 7.00
N VAL A 449 -16.63 -8.68 7.97
CA VAL A 449 -15.41 -7.94 8.32
C VAL A 449 -14.34 -8.05 7.23
N VAL A 450 -14.16 -9.22 6.62
CA VAL A 450 -13.28 -9.39 5.46
C VAL A 450 -13.75 -8.53 4.29
N TYR A 451 -15.05 -8.48 4.03
CA TYR A 451 -15.63 -7.58 3.03
C TYR A 451 -15.29 -6.11 3.32
N ILE A 452 -15.45 -5.66 4.56
CA ILE A 452 -15.12 -4.29 4.97
C ILE A 452 -13.63 -4.03 4.73
N ALA A 453 -12.75 -4.96 5.13
CA ALA A 453 -11.30 -4.84 4.96
C ALA A 453 -10.90 -4.76 3.48
N ILE A 454 -11.48 -5.61 2.63
CA ILE A 454 -11.27 -5.58 1.17
C ILE A 454 -11.75 -4.25 0.60
N THR A 455 -12.97 -3.84 0.93
CA THR A 455 -13.60 -2.62 0.43
C THR A 455 -12.80 -1.38 0.79
N ILE A 456 -12.43 -1.21 2.06
CA ILE A 456 -11.60 -0.08 2.54
C ILE A 456 -10.22 -0.13 1.87
N SER A 457 -9.63 -1.32 1.73
CA SER A 457 -8.32 -1.45 1.08
C SER A 457 -8.37 -1.05 -0.40
N LEU A 458 -9.40 -1.47 -1.13
CA LEU A 458 -9.60 -1.08 -2.54
C LEU A 458 -9.83 0.42 -2.68
N VAL A 459 -10.63 1.01 -1.79
CA VAL A 459 -10.85 2.46 -1.75
C VAL A 459 -9.54 3.20 -1.44
N ASN A 460 -8.72 2.72 -0.50
CA ASN A 460 -7.42 3.30 -0.21
C ASN A 460 -6.47 3.24 -1.40
N VAL A 461 -6.40 2.10 -2.10
CA VAL A 461 -5.61 1.97 -3.34
C VAL A 461 -6.10 2.95 -4.39
N PHE A 462 -7.42 3.10 -4.56
CA PHE A 462 -8.01 4.06 -5.49
C PHE A 462 -7.62 5.51 -5.13
N ILE A 463 -7.69 5.89 -3.86
CA ILE A 463 -7.29 7.21 -3.37
C ILE A 463 -5.79 7.45 -3.59
N ASP A 464 -4.95 6.47 -3.28
CA ASP A 464 -3.51 6.54 -3.48
C ASP A 464 -3.17 6.76 -4.97
N ILE A 465 -3.90 6.08 -5.87
CA ILE A 465 -3.82 6.32 -7.31
C ILE A 465 -4.24 7.76 -7.66
N LEU A 466 -5.35 8.26 -7.09
CA LEU A 466 -5.77 9.65 -7.30
C LEU A 466 -4.67 10.64 -6.85
N TYR A 467 -3.98 10.39 -5.73
CA TYR A 467 -2.88 11.27 -5.33
C TYR A 467 -1.73 11.26 -6.33
N ALA A 468 -1.42 10.14 -6.97
CA ALA A 468 -0.42 10.11 -8.03
C ALA A 468 -0.82 10.98 -9.25
N PHE A 469 -2.11 11.24 -9.46
CA PHE A 469 -2.61 12.15 -10.50
C PHE A 469 -2.63 13.62 -10.05
N PHE A 470 -3.11 13.89 -8.84
CA PHE A 470 -3.31 15.25 -8.33
C PHE A 470 -2.05 15.86 -7.69
N ASP A 471 -1.22 15.07 -7.01
CA ASP A 471 -0.01 15.54 -6.35
C ASP A 471 1.25 15.30 -7.23
N PRO A 472 1.84 16.36 -7.83
CA PRO A 472 3.07 16.24 -8.59
C PRO A 472 4.28 15.80 -7.75
N ARG A 473 4.26 15.99 -6.42
CA ARG A 473 5.33 15.57 -5.50
C ARG A 473 5.39 14.05 -5.36
N ILE A 474 4.24 13.38 -5.44
CA ILE A 474 4.21 11.91 -5.46
C ILE A 474 4.80 11.42 -6.78
N ARG A 475 4.48 12.06 -7.90
CA ARG A 475 5.10 11.74 -9.21
C ARG A 475 6.60 11.92 -9.22
N SER A 476 7.14 12.94 -8.55
CA SER A 476 8.59 13.12 -8.47
C SER A 476 9.25 12.06 -7.59
N LYS A 477 8.68 11.75 -6.41
CA LYS A 477 9.16 10.66 -5.54
C LYS A 477 9.15 9.30 -6.23
N MET A 478 8.09 8.98 -6.99
CA MET A 478 7.99 7.74 -7.76
C MET A 478 9.11 7.60 -8.81
N LYS A 479 9.59 8.70 -9.38
CA LYS A 479 10.67 8.72 -10.38
C LYS A 479 12.08 8.69 -9.79
N GLN A 480 12.24 8.98 -8.50
CA GLN A 480 13.54 9.00 -7.80
C GLN A 480 14.04 7.60 -7.39
N TYR A 481 13.57 6.55 -8.05
CA TYR A 481 13.93 5.17 -7.78
C TYR A 481 14.98 4.63 -8.75
#